data_AF-A0A1W9ZYA8-F1
#
_entry.id   AF-A0A1W9ZYA8-F1
#
_cell.length_a   1.000
_cell.length_b   1.000
_cell.length_c   1.000
_cell.angle_alpha   90.00
_cell.angle_beta   90.00
_cell.angle_gamma   90.00
#
_symmetry.space_group_name_H-M   'P 1'
#
loop_
_entity.id
_entity.type
_entity.pdbx_description
1 polymer ?
#
loop_
_entity_poly.entity_id
_entity_poly.type
_entity_poly.pdbx_seq_one_letter_code
_entity_poly.pdbx_strand_id
1 'polypeptide(L)'
;MSELPPELVQLLPPIADIGAPFNATDSVNDPNLPFRRLIRAGSRSAEWFVWYEHGGIGYFWQAVVARLVPGGAPQLLANAGTVSDTLCSFTDGALAGRVPPYPEGAWAASSF
;
A
#
# COMPACT_ATOMS: atom_id res chain seq x y z
N MET A 1 10.68 9.14 1.04
CA MET A 1 10.66 7.70 0.73
C MET A 1 12.00 7.02 1.06
N SER A 2 12.91 7.71 1.75
CA SER A 2 14.31 7.28 1.92
C SER A 2 14.49 6.00 2.74
N GLU A 3 13.44 5.50 3.39
CA GLU A 3 13.50 4.36 4.30
C GLU A 3 12.96 3.05 3.72
N LEU A 4 12.35 3.09 2.52
CA LEU A 4 11.89 1.87 1.83
C LEU A 4 12.96 1.34 0.88
N PRO A 5 13.13 0.01 0.75
CA PRO A 5 13.98 -0.57 -0.28
C PRO A 5 13.60 -0.05 -1.68
N PRO A 6 14.55 0.34 -2.54
CA PRO A 6 14.26 0.87 -3.87
C PRO A 6 13.39 -0.07 -4.71
N GLU A 7 13.61 -1.37 -4.61
CA GLU A 7 12.85 -2.40 -5.32
C GLU A 7 11.40 -2.46 -4.85
N LEU A 8 11.14 -2.18 -3.56
CA LEU A 8 9.79 -2.07 -3.03
C LEU A 8 9.12 -0.78 -3.52
N VAL A 9 9.86 0.33 -3.59
CA VAL A 9 9.35 1.60 -4.13
C VAL A 9 8.95 1.45 -5.61
N GLN A 10 9.64 0.63 -6.40
CA GLN A 10 9.29 0.35 -7.79
C GLN A 10 7.91 -0.33 -7.96
N LEU A 11 7.42 -1.03 -6.94
CA LEU A 11 6.08 -1.62 -6.94
C LEU A 11 4.97 -0.59 -6.63
N LEU A 12 5.34 0.60 -6.17
CA LEU A 12 4.40 1.60 -5.68
C LEU A 12 4.26 2.72 -6.71
N PRO A 13 3.02 3.20 -6.94
CA PRO A 13 2.83 4.48 -7.62
C PRO A 13 3.46 5.64 -6.82
N PRO A 14 3.63 6.83 -7.42
CA PRO A 14 4.12 8.01 -6.71
C PRO A 14 3.39 8.23 -5.38
N ILE A 15 4.16 8.39 -4.31
CA ILE A 15 3.69 8.40 -2.92
C ILE A 15 4.48 9.42 -2.09
N ALA A 16 3.76 10.16 -1.24
CA ALA A 16 4.32 11.10 -0.28
C ALA A 16 4.80 10.39 0.99
N ASP A 17 5.74 11.00 1.70
CA ASP A 17 6.16 10.55 3.02
C ASP A 17 5.09 10.73 4.09
N ILE A 18 5.25 10.03 5.21
CA ILE A 18 4.36 10.14 6.37
C ILE A 18 4.26 11.62 6.79
N GLY A 19 3.02 12.13 6.83
CA GLY A 19 2.72 13.51 7.22
C GLY A 19 2.95 14.58 6.13
N ALA A 20 3.55 14.24 5.00
CA ALA A 20 3.74 15.19 3.90
C ALA A 20 2.41 15.51 3.18
N PRO A 21 2.33 16.64 2.43
CA PRO A 21 1.19 16.95 1.58
C PRO A 21 0.98 15.90 0.48
N PHE A 22 -0.28 15.63 0.15
CA PHE A 22 -0.72 14.71 -0.91
C PHE A 22 -2.15 15.09 -1.34
N ASN A 23 -2.73 14.33 -2.27
CA ASN A 23 -4.13 14.47 -2.74
C ASN A 23 -4.38 15.74 -3.58
N ALA A 24 -3.68 15.82 -4.72
CA ALA A 24 -3.66 16.96 -5.64
C ALA A 24 -5.02 17.40 -6.23
N THR A 25 -6.11 16.64 -6.04
CA THR A 25 -7.41 16.92 -6.68
C THR A 25 -8.52 17.41 -5.76
N ASP A 26 -8.40 17.28 -4.43
CA ASP A 26 -9.55 17.54 -3.54
C ASP A 26 -9.25 18.50 -2.39
N SER A 27 -8.01 18.53 -1.86
CA SER A 27 -7.69 19.37 -0.68
C SER A 27 -6.45 20.23 -0.84
N VAL A 28 -5.62 20.01 -1.87
CA VAL A 28 -4.37 20.74 -2.08
C VAL A 28 -4.23 21.12 -3.54
N ASN A 29 -4.02 22.40 -3.81
CA ASN A 29 -3.86 22.94 -5.17
C ASN A 29 -2.37 23.00 -5.57
N ASP A 30 -1.75 21.81 -5.68
CA ASP A 30 -0.43 21.63 -6.27
C ASP A 30 -0.45 20.36 -7.15
N PRO A 31 -0.37 20.51 -8.49
CA PRO A 31 -0.48 19.41 -9.44
C PRO A 31 0.71 18.44 -9.40
N ASN A 32 1.80 18.78 -8.71
CA ASN A 32 2.98 17.91 -8.59
C ASN A 32 2.88 16.95 -7.41
N LEU A 33 1.87 17.09 -6.55
CA LEU A 33 1.70 16.21 -5.40
C LEU A 33 1.17 14.84 -5.82
N PRO A 34 1.64 13.77 -5.17
CA PRO A 34 1.08 12.45 -5.38
C PRO A 34 -0.33 12.35 -4.78
N PHE A 35 -1.09 11.36 -5.25
CA PHE A 35 -2.40 10.99 -4.69
C PHE A 35 -2.31 10.11 -3.46
N ARG A 36 -1.10 9.67 -3.09
CA ARG A 36 -0.89 8.66 -2.06
C ARG A 36 0.03 9.17 -0.98
N ARG A 37 -0.14 8.69 0.24
CA ARG A 37 0.75 8.99 1.36
C ARG A 37 1.05 7.76 2.19
N LEU A 38 2.33 7.54 2.49
CA LEU A 38 2.75 6.44 3.35
C LEU A 38 2.14 6.59 4.75
N ILE A 39 1.64 5.48 5.30
CA ILE A 39 1.20 5.38 6.70
C ILE A 39 2.26 4.64 7.51
N ARG A 40 2.63 3.46 7.04
CA ARG A 40 3.52 2.54 7.73
C ARG A 40 4.10 1.53 6.75
N ALA A 41 5.32 1.11 6.99
CA ALA A 41 5.87 -0.09 6.38
C ALA A 41 6.63 -0.89 7.43
N GLY A 42 6.86 -2.16 7.15
CA GLY A 42 7.65 -3.03 7.99
C GLY A 42 8.03 -4.30 7.26
N SER A 43 8.93 -5.06 7.85
CA SER A 43 9.43 -6.28 7.26
C SER A 43 9.69 -7.38 8.28
N ARG A 44 9.62 -8.61 7.78
CA ARG A 44 10.06 -9.82 8.45
C ARG A 44 10.83 -10.66 7.44
N SER A 45 12.14 -10.79 7.65
CA SER A 45 13.03 -11.47 6.71
C SER A 45 12.92 -10.85 5.30
N ALA A 46 12.49 -11.61 4.29
CA ALA A 46 12.31 -11.13 2.93
C ALA A 46 10.90 -10.55 2.67
N GLU A 47 9.98 -10.63 3.63
CA GLU A 47 8.60 -10.19 3.44
C GLU A 47 8.41 -8.78 3.96
N TRP A 48 7.80 -7.94 3.15
CA TRP A 48 7.55 -6.53 3.41
C TRP A 48 6.06 -6.25 3.30
N PHE A 49 5.58 -5.33 4.14
CA PHE A 49 4.28 -4.71 3.96
C PHE A 49 4.44 -3.19 3.87
N VAL A 50 3.57 -2.56 3.09
CA VAL A 50 3.43 -1.11 2.97
C VAL A 50 1.96 -0.76 3.06
N TRP A 51 1.61 0.14 3.96
CA TRP A 51 0.29 0.73 4.07
C TRP A 51 0.34 2.18 3.65
N TYR A 52 -0.62 2.60 2.83
CA TYR A 52 -0.72 3.98 2.38
C TYR A 52 -2.16 4.44 2.23
N GLU A 53 -2.35 5.74 2.36
CA GLU A 53 -3.59 6.43 2.06
C GLU A 53 -3.63 6.69 0.57
N HIS A 54 -4.81 6.57 -0.03
CA HIS A 54 -5.08 6.88 -1.43
C HIS A 54 -6.22 7.89 -1.49
N GLY A 55 -5.92 9.07 -2.03
CA GLY A 55 -6.86 10.15 -2.28
C GLY A 55 -7.37 10.19 -3.73
N GLY A 56 -8.26 11.13 -4.02
CA GLY A 56 -8.97 11.25 -5.29
C GLY A 56 -10.45 11.44 -5.04
N ILE A 57 -11.30 10.95 -5.95
CA ILE A 57 -12.78 11.05 -5.82
C ILE A 57 -13.28 10.28 -4.58
N GLY A 58 -12.51 9.31 -4.09
CA GLY A 58 -12.76 8.61 -2.82
C GLY A 58 -11.47 8.43 -2.04
N TYR A 59 -11.59 8.46 -0.71
CA TYR A 59 -10.49 8.22 0.22
C TYR A 59 -10.51 6.77 0.72
N PHE A 60 -9.40 6.07 0.59
CA PHE A 60 -9.25 4.71 1.11
C PHE A 60 -7.80 4.41 1.50
N TRP A 61 -7.61 3.28 2.15
CA TRP A 61 -6.28 2.78 2.51
C TRP A 61 -5.91 1.58 1.65
N GLN A 62 -4.63 1.43 1.33
CA GLN A 62 -4.09 0.28 0.64
C GLN A 62 -3.11 -0.48 1.54
N ALA A 63 -3.11 -1.80 1.43
CA ALA A 63 -2.02 -2.66 1.88
C ALA A 63 -1.38 -3.38 0.69
N VAL A 64 -0.06 -3.23 0.57
CA VAL A 64 0.79 -3.96 -0.37
C VAL A 64 1.69 -4.89 0.43
N VAL A 65 1.70 -6.17 0.08
CA VAL A 65 2.59 -7.17 0.68
C VAL A 65 3.44 -7.76 -0.44
N ALA A 66 4.76 -7.76 -0.25
CA ALA A 66 5.72 -8.22 -1.24
C ALA A 66 6.84 -9.02 -0.60
N ARG A 67 7.45 -9.90 -1.39
CA ARG A 67 8.68 -10.59 -1.05
C ARG A 67 9.84 -10.01 -1.84
N LEU A 68 10.91 -9.64 -1.14
CA LEU A 68 12.13 -9.08 -1.68
C LEU A 68 13.30 -10.00 -1.31
N VAL A 69 13.83 -10.70 -2.31
CA VAL A 69 15.02 -11.55 -2.17
C VAL A 69 16.22 -10.79 -2.74
N PRO A 70 17.37 -10.75 -2.05
CA PRO A 70 18.57 -10.08 -2.57
C PRO A 70 18.94 -10.58 -3.97
N GLY A 71 19.14 -9.66 -4.91
CA GLY A 71 19.47 -9.98 -6.31
C GLY A 71 18.32 -10.54 -7.14
N GLY A 72 17.11 -10.65 -6.59
CA GLY A 72 15.90 -11.07 -7.30
C GLY A 72 14.95 -9.90 -7.59
N ALA A 73 14.02 -10.13 -8.52
CA ALA A 73 12.91 -9.20 -8.74
C ALA A 73 11.93 -9.23 -7.55
N PRO A 74 11.33 -8.10 -7.16
CA PRO A 74 10.32 -8.07 -6.11
C PRO A 74 9.08 -8.87 -6.54
N GLN A 75 8.59 -9.73 -5.65
CA GLN A 75 7.41 -10.56 -5.88
C GLN A 75 6.21 -9.97 -5.12
N LEU A 76 5.18 -9.54 -5.83
CA LEU A 76 3.92 -9.12 -5.20
C LEU A 76 3.18 -10.33 -4.62
N LEU A 77 2.92 -10.32 -3.32
CA LEU A 77 2.14 -11.36 -2.64
C LEU A 77 0.68 -10.97 -2.51
N ALA A 78 0.40 -9.69 -2.22
CA ALA A 78 -0.96 -9.17 -2.12
C ALA A 78 -1.01 -7.65 -2.34
N ASN A 79 -2.11 -7.15 -2.89
CA ASN A 79 -2.36 -5.72 -3.11
C ASN A 79 -3.86 -5.45 -2.98
N ALA A 80 -4.28 -4.74 -1.94
CA ALA A 80 -5.70 -4.56 -1.61
C ALA A 80 -6.00 -3.18 -1.06
N GLY A 81 -7.12 -2.61 -1.49
CA GLY A 81 -7.71 -1.42 -0.88
C GLY A 81 -8.80 -1.75 0.12
N THR A 82 -8.97 -0.89 1.12
CA THR A 82 -10.01 -0.98 2.13
C THR A 82 -10.44 0.41 2.61
N VAL A 83 -11.71 0.54 2.99
CA VAL A 83 -12.26 1.71 3.70
C VAL A 83 -12.54 1.39 5.18
N SER A 84 -12.06 0.24 5.66
CA SER A 84 -12.22 -0.25 7.04
C SER A 84 -10.86 -0.48 7.69
N ASP A 85 -10.84 -0.83 8.97
CA ASP A 85 -9.64 -1.06 9.79
C ASP A 85 -8.91 -2.40 9.51
N THR A 86 -9.05 -2.93 8.30
CA THR A 86 -8.62 -4.30 7.93
C THR A 86 -7.18 -4.41 7.42
N LEU A 87 -6.38 -3.34 7.50
CA LEU A 87 -4.99 -3.34 7.02
C LEU A 87 -4.14 -4.41 7.72
N CYS A 88 -4.32 -4.56 9.04
CA CYS A 88 -3.62 -5.56 9.84
C CYS A 88 -4.02 -6.98 9.43
N SER A 89 -5.32 -7.30 9.48
CA SER A 89 -5.82 -8.65 9.21
C SER A 89 -5.55 -9.10 7.78
N PHE A 90 -5.62 -8.19 6.81
CA PHE A 90 -5.20 -8.47 5.43
C PHE A 90 -3.71 -8.80 5.34
N THR A 91 -2.86 -7.99 5.97
CA THR A 91 -1.40 -8.18 5.96
C THR A 91 -1.02 -9.50 6.62
N ASP A 92 -1.58 -9.80 7.78
CA ASP A 92 -1.35 -11.06 8.50
C ASP A 92 -1.80 -12.26 7.69
N GLY A 93 -2.96 -12.17 7.02
CA GLY A 93 -3.45 -13.20 6.11
C GLY A 93 -2.47 -13.45 4.95
N ALA A 94 -2.08 -12.39 4.24
CA ALA A 94 -1.14 -12.47 3.13
C ALA A 94 0.20 -13.11 3.55
N LEU A 95 0.77 -12.68 4.69
CA LEU A 95 2.01 -13.25 5.24
C LEU A 95 1.84 -14.71 5.72
N ALA A 96 0.64 -15.11 6.12
CA ALA A 96 0.32 -16.50 6.43
C ALA A 96 0.08 -17.37 5.18
N GLY A 97 0.24 -16.83 3.96
CA GLY A 97 -0.08 -17.51 2.70
C GLY A 97 -1.59 -17.72 2.49
N ARG A 98 -2.42 -17.00 3.27
CA ARG A 98 -3.87 -17.02 3.18
C ARG A 98 -4.31 -15.70 2.57
N VAL A 99 -4.41 -15.62 1.25
CA VAL A 99 -5.11 -14.48 0.65
C VAL A 99 -6.58 -14.64 1.05
N PRO A 100 -7.13 -13.81 1.97
CA PRO A 100 -8.51 -13.99 2.35
C PRO A 100 -9.35 -13.75 1.08
N PRO A 101 -10.32 -14.61 0.74
CA PRO A 101 -11.43 -14.11 -0.05
C PRO A 101 -12.01 -12.97 0.80
N TYR A 102 -12.00 -11.75 0.27
CA TYR A 102 -12.55 -10.59 0.97
C TYR A 102 -13.88 -11.00 1.64
N PRO A 103 -14.09 -10.71 2.93
CA PRO A 103 -15.36 -11.03 3.58
C PRO A 103 -16.51 -10.38 2.80
N GLU A 104 -17.65 -11.06 2.76
CA GLU A 104 -18.85 -10.60 2.07
C GLU A 104 -19.21 -9.17 2.54
N GLY A 105 -19.18 -8.19 1.62
CA GLY A 105 -19.44 -6.77 1.91
C GLY A 105 -18.20 -5.86 2.02
N ALA A 106 -16.98 -6.39 1.99
CA ALA A 106 -15.79 -5.56 1.84
C ALA A 106 -15.74 -4.96 0.41
N TRP A 107 -15.77 -3.63 0.33
CA TRP A 107 -15.55 -2.91 -0.93
C TRP A 107 -14.13 -3.21 -1.44
N ALA A 108 -14.05 -4.12 -2.40
CA ALA A 108 -12.87 -4.32 -3.22
C ALA A 108 -12.66 -3.05 -4.08
N ALA A 109 -11.81 -2.13 -3.62
CA ALA A 109 -11.13 -1.26 -4.56
C ALA A 109 -10.19 -2.17 -5.37
N SER A 110 -10.73 -2.62 -6.51
CA SER A 110 -10.18 -3.52 -7.52
C SER A 110 -8.66 -3.69 -7.49
N SER A 111 -8.23 -4.95 -7.41
CA SER A 111 -6.95 -5.41 -7.95
C SER A 111 -6.86 -5.00 -9.42
N PHE A 112 -5.89 -4.14 -9.75
CA PHE A 112 -5.30 -4.08 -11.09
C PHE A 112 -4.03 -4.91 -11.09
#